data_AF-A0A3P5ZSS3-F1
#
_entry.id   AF-A0A3P5ZSS3-F1
#
_cell.length_a   1.000
_cell.length_b   1.000
_cell.length_c   1.000
_cell.angle_alpha   90.00
_cell.angle_beta   90.00
_cell.angle_gamma   90.00
#
_symmetry.space_group_name_H-M   'P 1'
#
loop_
_entity.id
_entity.type
_entity.pdbx_description
1 polymer ?
#
loop_
_entity_poly.entity_id
_entity_poly.type
_entity_poly.pdbx_seq_one_letter_code
_entity_poly.pdbx_strand_id
1 'polypeptide(L)' 'MLSQQMTIINVVAVNEDGVMLTGVYGSGTEAIVQPGSLESEAGIYAACYDQTCSRLVTCEADKTIKMLNEDENAN' A
#
# COMPACT_ATOMS: atom_id res chain seq x y z
N MET A 1 13.29 -16.44 2.08
CA MET A 1 12.00 -17.15 2.21
C MET A 1 10.93 -16.08 2.18
N LEU A 2 10.16 -15.96 1.09
CA LEU A 2 9.06 -14.99 1.03
C LEU A 2 8.06 -15.38 2.11
N SER A 3 7.98 -14.58 3.18
CA SER A 3 6.94 -14.73 4.19
C SER A 3 5.60 -14.67 3.46
N GLN A 4 4.84 -15.76 3.45
CA GLN A 4 3.47 -15.70 2.94
C GLN A 4 2.72 -14.70 3.81
N GLN A 5 2.25 -13.60 3.22
CA GLN A 5 1.34 -12.70 3.91
C GLN A 5 -0.01 -13.42 4.06
N MET A 6 -0.23 -14.07 5.21
CA MET A 6 -1.51 -14.67 5.58
C MET A 6 -2.45 -13.59 6.10
N THR A 7 -2.92 -12.73 5.21
CA THR A 7 -3.79 -11.60 5.54
C THR A 7 -4.91 -11.45 4.49
N ILE A 8 -5.83 -10.52 4.73
CA ILE A 8 -6.93 -10.22 3.82
C ILE A 8 -6.44 -9.20 2.79
N ILE A 9 -6.45 -9.59 1.51
CA ILE A 9 -6.25 -8.66 0.40
C ILE A 9 -7.54 -7.89 0.19
N ASN A 10 -7.47 -6.57 0.31
CA ASN A 10 -8.64 -5.70 0.16
C ASN A 10 -8.61 -4.92 -1.16
N VAL A 11 -7.43 -4.66 -1.72
CA VAL A 11 -7.28 -3.92 -2.99
C VAL A 11 -6.17 -4.49 -3.85
N VAL A 12 -6.38 -4.41 -5.17
CA VAL A 12 -5.37 -4.67 -6.19
C VAL A 12 -5.35 -3.48 -7.14
N ALA A 13 -4.17 -2.98 -7.46
CA ALA A 13 -3.96 -1.95 -8.48
C ALA A 13 -2.79 -2.37 -9.38
N VAL A 14 -2.94 -2.18 -10.70
CA VAL A 14 -1.89 -2.52 -11.69
C VAL A 14 -1.69 -1.30 -12.58
N ASN A 15 -0.43 -0.92 -12.84
CA ASN A 15 -0.10 0.15 -13.78
C ASN A 15 0.19 -0.41 -15.19
N GLU A 16 0.43 0.49 -16.16
CA GLU A 16 0.67 0.12 -17.56
C GLU A 16 1.97 -0.68 -17.77
N ASP A 17 2.95 -0.49 -16.89
CA ASP A 17 4.22 -1.25 -16.91
C ASP A 17 4.09 -2.66 -16.29
N GLY A 18 2.89 -3.02 -15.82
CA GLY A 18 2.59 -4.32 -15.23
C GLY A 18 2.98 -4.45 -13.75
N VAL A 19 3.29 -3.35 -13.07
CA VAL A 19 3.57 -3.32 -11.63
C VAL A 19 2.26 -3.40 -10.86
N MET A 20 2.10 -4.49 -10.11
CA MET A 20 0.92 -4.76 -9.30
C MET A 20 1.17 -4.45 -7.81
N LEU A 21 0.32 -3.62 -7.22
CA LEU A 21 0.16 -3.49 -5.79
C LEU A 21 -0.96 -4.43 -5.31
N THR A 22 -0.69 -5.16 -4.23
CA THR A 22 -1.73 -5.77 -3.38
C THR A 22 -1.80 -5.05 -2.04
N GLY A 23 -2.90 -4.34 -1.77
CA GLY A 23 -3.15 -3.72 -0.48
C GLY A 23 -3.88 -4.67 0.46
N VAL A 24 -3.43 -4.70 1.70
CA VAL A 24 -3.81 -5.67 2.72
C VAL A 24 -4.37 -4.98 3.96
N TYR A 25 -5.23 -5.68 4.70
CA TYR A 25 -5.84 -5.20 5.94
C TYR A 25 -5.67 -6.23 7.07
N GLY A 26 -5.03 -5.84 8.17
CA GLY A 26 -4.91 -6.65 9.39
C GLY A 26 -3.54 -6.62 10.06
N SER A 27 -3.43 -7.23 11.25
CA SER A 27 -2.16 -7.34 11.97
C SER A 27 -1.11 -8.08 11.12
N GLY A 28 -0.01 -7.42 10.79
CA GLY A 28 1.05 -7.96 9.93
C GLY A 28 1.27 -7.21 8.62
N THR A 29 0.51 -6.15 8.36
CA THR A 29 0.89 -5.18 7.32
C THR A 29 2.03 -4.30 7.81
N GLU A 30 3.08 -4.12 7.02
CA GLU A 30 4.20 -3.21 7.33
C GLU A 30 3.86 -1.73 7.04
N ALA A 31 2.58 -1.39 6.86
CA ALA A 31 2.16 -0.01 6.64
C ALA A 31 2.44 0.83 7.90
N ILE A 32 3.29 1.85 7.75
CA ILE A 32 3.66 2.74 8.84
C ILE A 32 2.47 3.60 9.22
N VAL A 33 1.84 3.34 10.36
CA VAL A 33 0.70 4.15 10.83
C VAL A 33 1.12 5.56 11.25
N GLN A 34 0.20 6.51 11.13
CA GLN A 34 0.43 7.86 11.62
C GLN A 34 0.57 7.92 13.15
N PRO A 35 1.24 8.96 13.70
CA PRO A 35 1.33 9.16 15.14
C PRO A 35 -0.04 9.21 15.81
N GLY A 36 -0.22 8.40 16.85
CA GLY A 36 -1.48 8.31 17.62
C GLY A 36 -2.48 7.27 17.09
N SER A 37 -2.19 6.61 15.97
CA SER A 37 -2.95 5.47 15.49
C SER A 37 -2.50 4.15 16.13
N LEU A 38 -3.41 3.16 16.12
CA LEU A 38 -3.13 1.81 16.61
C LEU A 38 -2.44 0.99 15.52
N GLU A 39 -1.63 -0.01 15.89
CA GLU A 39 -1.06 -0.95 14.92
C GLU A 39 -2.14 -1.72 14.14
N SER A 40 -3.33 -1.92 14.73
CA SER A 40 -4.47 -2.52 14.05
C SER A 40 -5.06 -1.63 12.93
N GLU A 41 -4.70 -0.35 12.88
CA GLU A 41 -5.08 0.59 11.81
C GLU A 41 -4.03 0.60 10.68
N ALA A 42 -3.00 -0.24 10.74
CA ALA A 42 -2.12 -0.51 9.60
C ALA A 42 -2.91 -1.32 8.57
N GLY A 43 -3.40 -0.66 7.53
CA GLY A 43 -4.20 -1.34 6.51
C GLY A 43 -4.57 -0.42 5.36
N ILE A 44 -4.69 -0.98 4.17
CA ILE A 44 -5.00 -0.25 2.94
C ILE A 44 -6.42 -0.61 2.48
N TYR A 45 -7.31 0.38 2.44
CA TYR A 45 -8.68 0.18 1.99
C TYR A 45 -8.85 0.36 0.49
N ALA A 46 -8.14 1.31 -0.10
CA ALA A 46 -8.14 1.56 -1.53
C ALA A 46 -6.77 2.01 -1.99
N ALA A 47 -6.48 1.79 -3.27
CA ALA A 47 -5.26 2.26 -3.91
C ALA A 47 -5.52 2.45 -5.40
N CYS A 48 -4.86 3.43 -6.01
CA CYS A 48 -4.78 3.55 -7.46
C CYS A 48 -3.48 4.20 -7.89
N TYR A 49 -3.08 3.94 -9.12
CA TYR A 49 -2.06 4.75 -9.77
C TYR A 49 -2.68 6.07 -10.25
N ASP A 50 -1.88 7.12 -10.25
CA ASP A 50 -2.25 8.36 -10.92
C ASP A 50 -2.29 8.17 -12.45
N GLN A 51 -2.81 9.14 -13.19
CA GLN A 51 -2.94 9.02 -14.66
C GLN A 51 -1.58 8.91 -15.37
N THR A 52 -0.50 9.40 -14.77
CA THR A 52 0.84 9.24 -15.32
C THR A 52 1.47 7.89 -15.03
N CYS A 53 0.81 7.05 -14.21
CA CYS A 53 1.30 5.76 -13.74
C CYS A 53 2.59 5.79 -12.90
N SER A 54 3.09 6.98 -12.55
CA SER A 54 4.36 7.16 -11.83
C SER A 54 4.20 7.26 -10.32
N ARG A 55 2.96 7.43 -9.83
CA ARG A 55 2.66 7.57 -8.41
C ARG A 55 1.57 6.59 -8.02
N LEU A 56 1.78 5.95 -6.88
CA LEU A 56 0.78 5.12 -6.26
C LEU A 56 0.15 5.88 -5.09
N VAL A 57 -1.18 6.02 -5.12
CA VAL A 57 -1.94 6.66 -4.05
C VAL A 57 -2.67 5.58 -3.25
N THR A 58 -2.48 5.55 -1.93
CA THR A 58 -3.15 4.64 -1.01
C THR A 58 -4.06 5.40 -0.05
N CYS A 59 -5.24 4.84 0.24
CA CYS A 59 -6.15 5.30 1.28
C CYS A 59 -6.11 4.29 2.43
N GLU A 60 -5.61 4.72 3.58
CA GLU A 60 -5.29 3.83 4.71
C GLU A 60 -6.30 3.93 5.85
N ALA A 61 -6.36 2.88 6.67
CA ALA A 61 -7.28 2.78 7.80
C ALA A 61 -6.93 3.76 8.93
N ASP A 62 -5.68 4.20 9.00
CA ASP A 62 -5.18 5.19 9.95
C ASP A 62 -5.62 6.63 9.63
N LYS A 63 -6.56 6.84 8.69
CA LYS A 63 -7.09 8.15 8.27
C LYS A 63 -6.07 8.99 7.48
N THR A 64 -5.05 8.37 6.91
CA THR A 64 -4.12 9.03 6.00
C THR A 64 -4.32 8.64 4.54
N ILE A 65 -3.81 9.49 3.66
CA ILE A 65 -3.58 9.18 2.25
C ILE A 65 -2.07 9.26 2.05
N LYS A 66 -1.48 8.22 1.48
CA LYS A 66 -0.04 8.21 1.16
C LYS A 66 0.16 8.16 -0.34
N MET A 67 1.15 8.93 -0.80
CA MET A 67 1.57 8.96 -2.19
C MET A 67 2.99 8.39 -2.26
N LEU A 68 3.15 7.28 -2.96
CA LEU A 68 4.42 6.62 -3.17
C LEU A 68 4.95 6.96 -4.57
N ASN A 69 6.26 7.07 -4.65
CA ASN A 69 7.01 7.33 -5.87
C ASN A 69 8.02 6.21 -6.09
N GLU A 70 8.37 5.97 -7.34
CA GLU A 70 9.48 5.10 -7.69
C GLU A 70 10.80 5.68 -7.18
N ASP A 71 11.70 4.80 -6.72
CA ASP A 71 13.05 5.19 -6.33
C ASP A 71 13.96 5.15 -7.56
N GLU A 72 14.39 6.32 -8.01
CA GLU A 72 15.27 6.49 -9.18
C GLU A 72 16.66 5.86 -8.99
N ASN A 73 17.04 5.49 -7.76
CA ASN A 73 18.34 4.90 -7.45
C ASN A 73 18.29 3.39 -7.21
N ALA A 74 17.13 2.75 -7.37
CA ALA A 74 16.98 1.31 -7.22
C ALA A 74 17.68 0.56 -8.39
N ASN A 75 18.63 -0.33 -8.07
CA ASN A 75 19.35 -1.19 -9.02
C ASN A 75 18.96 -2.66 -8.84
#